data_AF-A0A2U8FLT6-F1
#
_entry.id   AF-A0A2U8FLT6-F1
#
_cell.length_a   1.000
_cell.length_b   1.000
_cell.length_c   1.000
_cell.angle_alpha   90.00
_cell.angle_beta   90.00
_cell.angle_gamma   90.00
#
_symmetry.space_group_name_H-M   'P 1'
#
loop_
_entity.id
_entity.type
_entity.pdbx_description
1 polymer ?
#
loop_
_entity_poly.entity_id
_entity_poly.type
_entity_poly.pdbx_seq_one_letter_code
_entity_poly.pdbx_strand_id
1 'polypeptide(L)'
;MASHFLLTNKARTLSPIKIATLSDDKAFSLLCELRWGSETIVTCPKCGCRHQAYFIASRKQWRCKVNSCRHTFSVTSGTIFANHKLPIQTYLYAIALFVNAVKGISALQMARDLNIEYKSAYVLLHKIRKALLEQREFATFSGEVDIDGTYIHPAPRKANKKIDRIDYRLKENQNPEKRCILVAREHYTAEEKAKNPLYRGAKSTQVAVTFGETQSTVKRFADKFVERGTRINTDESHAYDVLMPFYDLCTVNHKEEYRSDLGVTNNQAESYFARFKRMYYGQMHKMSNAYLLNYANEVAYREDNRRVSNGSQFRDILEKCLTTHNETEWNHYWQRETAYQEVIFH
;
A
#
# COMPACT_ATOMS: atom_id res chain seq x y z
N MET A 1 -32.07 -4.53 -1.84
CA MET A 1 -30.62 -4.46 -2.15
C MET A 1 -29.88 -3.92 -0.93
N ALA A 2 -28.87 -4.60 -0.43
CA ALA A 2 -28.06 -4.07 0.67
C ALA A 2 -27.36 -2.78 0.21
N SER A 3 -27.49 -1.69 0.99
CA SER A 3 -26.83 -0.42 0.67
C SER A 3 -25.30 -0.57 0.67
N HIS A 4 -24.64 0.05 -0.29
CA HIS A 4 -23.18 0.01 -0.41
C HIS A 4 -22.51 0.61 0.83
N PHE A 5 -21.47 -0.03 1.39
CA PHE A 5 -20.84 0.39 2.66
C PHE A 5 -20.47 1.88 2.69
N LEU A 6 -19.87 2.40 1.61
CA LEU A 6 -19.46 3.81 1.51
C LEU A 6 -20.62 4.82 1.58
N LEU A 7 -21.86 4.39 1.39
CA LEU A 7 -23.04 5.25 1.55
C LEU A 7 -23.50 5.34 3.00
N THR A 8 -22.96 4.52 3.90
CA THR A 8 -23.35 4.49 5.31
C THR A 8 -22.63 5.58 6.11
N ASN A 9 -23.27 6.05 7.19
CA ASN A 9 -22.63 6.96 8.15
C ASN A 9 -21.39 6.34 8.82
N LYS A 10 -21.38 5.02 9.01
CA LYS A 10 -20.22 4.28 9.55
C LYS A 10 -18.97 4.40 8.67
N ALA A 11 -19.14 4.58 7.36
CA ALA A 11 -18.02 4.75 6.44
C ALA A 11 -17.49 6.19 6.37
N ARG A 12 -18.31 7.20 6.72
CA ARG A 12 -18.08 8.63 6.45
C ARG A 12 -17.82 9.43 7.73
N THR A 13 -16.73 9.13 8.41
CA THR A 13 -16.35 9.75 9.69
C THR A 13 -15.36 10.93 9.54
N LEU A 14 -14.77 11.10 8.37
CA LEU A 14 -13.85 12.19 8.01
C LEU A 14 -14.44 13.08 6.91
N SER A 15 -14.23 14.39 7.05
CA SER A 15 -14.52 15.38 6.01
C SER A 15 -13.23 16.11 5.60
N PRO A 16 -12.84 16.08 4.32
CA PRO A 16 -11.68 16.83 3.83
C PRO A 16 -11.81 18.34 4.11
N ILE A 17 -13.01 18.91 4.03
CA ILE A 17 -13.25 20.32 4.33
C ILE A 17 -12.89 20.64 5.79
N LYS A 18 -13.27 19.77 6.74
CA LYS A 18 -12.91 19.95 8.16
C LYS A 18 -11.40 19.85 8.40
N ILE A 19 -10.69 19.07 7.60
CA ILE A 19 -9.23 18.98 7.66
C ILE A 19 -8.57 20.24 7.08
N ALA A 20 -9.13 20.77 5.98
CA ALA A 20 -8.63 22.00 5.36
C ALA A 20 -8.78 23.24 6.26
N THR A 21 -9.78 23.27 7.13
CA THR A 21 -10.04 24.38 8.07
C THR A 21 -9.48 24.14 9.48
N LEU A 22 -8.63 23.12 9.66
CA LEU A 22 -8.06 22.79 10.96
C LEU A 22 -7.04 23.85 11.40
N SER A 23 -7.17 24.37 12.61
CA SER A 23 -6.19 25.33 13.16
C SER A 23 -4.82 24.67 13.38
N ASP A 24 -3.76 25.47 13.34
CA ASP A 24 -2.38 25.01 13.57
C ASP A 24 -2.21 24.27 14.90
N ASP A 25 -2.93 24.69 15.95
CA ASP A 25 -2.88 24.05 17.27
C ASP A 25 -3.57 22.69 17.23
N LYS A 26 -4.74 22.58 16.61
CA LYS A 26 -5.44 21.29 16.47
C LYS A 26 -4.66 20.32 15.59
N ALA A 27 -3.99 20.81 14.54
CA ALA A 27 -3.12 19.99 13.70
C ALA A 27 -1.94 19.46 14.52
N PHE A 28 -1.30 20.34 15.29
CA PHE A 28 -0.19 19.99 16.16
C PHE A 28 -0.59 18.94 17.22
N SER A 29 -1.70 19.16 17.93
CA SER A 29 -2.23 18.22 18.93
C SER A 29 -2.54 16.86 18.32
N LEU A 30 -3.20 16.83 17.16
CA LEU A 30 -3.50 15.59 16.44
C LEU A 30 -2.22 14.80 16.12
N LEU A 31 -1.17 15.47 15.65
CA LEU A 31 0.09 14.82 15.32
C LEU A 31 0.82 14.30 16.56
N CYS A 32 0.80 15.04 17.66
CA CYS A 32 1.41 14.59 18.92
C CYS A 32 0.69 13.37 19.48
N GLU A 33 -0.64 13.39 19.44
CA GLU A 33 -1.48 12.27 19.88
C GLU A 33 -1.19 11.02 19.05
N LEU A 34 -1.20 11.11 17.72
CA LEU A 34 -0.94 9.94 16.88
C LEU A 34 0.51 9.45 16.96
N ARG A 35 1.48 10.36 17.15
CA ARG A 35 2.90 9.98 17.17
C ARG A 35 3.37 9.43 18.51
N TRP A 36 2.87 10.00 19.61
CA TRP A 36 3.40 9.73 20.96
C TRP A 36 2.33 9.38 21.99
N GLY A 37 1.05 9.57 21.67
CA GLY A 37 -0.07 9.47 22.62
C GLY A 37 -0.05 10.56 23.69
N SER A 38 0.68 11.65 23.45
CA SER A 38 0.91 12.73 24.41
C SER A 38 1.57 13.94 23.76
N GLU A 39 1.25 15.14 24.24
CA GLU A 39 1.99 16.37 23.94
C GLU A 39 3.16 16.61 24.90
N THR A 40 3.17 15.94 26.06
CA THR A 40 4.16 16.17 27.13
C THR A 40 5.23 15.10 27.14
N ILE A 41 4.85 13.83 27.04
CA ILE A 41 5.78 12.68 27.02
C ILE A 41 6.10 12.34 25.56
N VAL A 42 7.28 12.75 25.11
CA VAL A 42 7.67 12.67 23.70
C VAL A 42 8.92 11.81 23.52
N THR A 43 9.07 11.19 22.34
CA THR A 43 10.24 10.39 21.99
C THR A 43 11.20 11.21 21.13
N CYS A 44 12.44 11.40 21.60
CA CYS A 44 13.46 12.10 20.82
C CYS A 44 13.89 11.27 19.61
N PRO A 45 13.82 11.79 18.37
CA PRO A 45 14.18 11.03 17.18
C PRO A 45 15.69 10.74 17.06
N LYS A 46 16.55 11.47 17.78
CA LYS A 46 18.00 11.29 17.73
C LYS A 46 18.51 10.21 18.69
N CYS A 47 18.00 10.18 19.93
CA CYS A 47 18.48 9.24 20.95
C CYS A 47 17.45 8.20 21.39
N GLY A 48 16.23 8.23 20.85
CA GLY A 48 15.15 7.29 21.18
C GLY A 48 14.53 7.44 22.57
N CYS A 49 15.04 8.34 23.42
CA CYS A 49 14.55 8.50 24.79
C CYS A 49 13.12 9.07 24.81
N ARG A 50 12.18 8.34 25.45
CA ARG A 50 10.80 8.77 25.74
C ARG A 50 10.75 9.46 27.11
N HIS A 51 10.51 10.77 27.13
CA HIS A 51 10.54 11.56 28.36
C HIS A 51 9.76 12.87 28.20
N GLN A 52 9.55 13.57 29.32
CA GLN A 52 9.03 14.94 29.29
C GLN A 52 10.13 15.92 28.87
N ALA A 53 10.29 16.15 27.57
CA ALA A 53 11.30 17.06 27.02
C ALA A 53 10.98 18.54 27.32
N TYR A 54 11.96 19.45 27.18
CA TYR A 54 11.71 20.88 27.37
C TYR A 54 10.98 21.46 26.15
N PHE A 55 9.74 21.90 26.32
CA PHE A 55 8.91 22.44 25.24
C PHE A 55 9.20 23.93 24.98
N ILE A 56 9.43 24.27 23.72
CA ILE A 56 9.69 25.61 23.20
C ILE A 56 8.42 26.05 22.46
N ALA A 57 7.50 26.68 23.19
CA ALA A 57 6.17 27.03 22.70
C ALA A 57 6.20 27.91 21.43
N SER A 58 7.12 28.88 21.36
CA SER A 58 7.23 29.81 20.22
C SER A 58 7.53 29.13 18.88
N ARG A 59 8.09 27.91 18.89
CA ARG A 59 8.45 27.15 17.68
C ARG A 59 7.72 25.81 17.57
N LYS A 60 6.88 25.46 18.56
CA LYS A 60 6.25 24.12 18.68
C LYS A 60 7.28 22.98 18.56
N GLN A 61 8.38 23.13 19.30
CA GLN A 61 9.53 22.22 19.30
C GLN A 61 9.88 21.76 20.72
N TRP A 62 10.60 20.65 20.83
CA TRP A 62 11.13 20.14 22.09
C TRP A 62 12.65 20.11 22.04
N ARG A 63 13.28 20.37 23.18
CA ARG A 63 14.70 20.11 23.40
C ARG A 63 14.86 18.90 24.32
N CYS A 64 15.58 17.88 23.84
CA CYS A 64 15.84 16.67 24.59
C CYS A 64 16.56 16.97 25.92
N LYS A 65 16.08 16.40 27.02
CA LYS A 65 16.69 16.57 28.36
C LYS A 65 17.92 15.70 28.59
N VAL A 66 18.15 14.69 27.75
CA VAL A 66 19.36 13.84 27.83
C VAL A 66 20.58 14.70 27.54
N ASN A 67 21.49 14.80 28.52
CA ASN A 67 22.65 15.69 28.47
C ASN A 67 23.56 15.46 27.26
N SER A 68 23.78 14.21 26.87
CA SER A 68 24.57 13.85 25.69
C SER A 68 23.86 14.12 24.36
N CYS A 69 22.54 14.27 24.34
CA CYS A 69 21.76 14.47 23.13
C CYS A 69 21.49 15.94 22.86
N ARG A 70 20.79 16.62 23.79
CA ARG A 70 20.34 18.04 23.72
C ARG A 70 19.73 18.48 22.38
N HIS A 71 19.32 17.54 21.55
CA HIS A 71 18.81 17.78 20.20
C HIS A 71 17.44 18.47 20.27
N THR A 72 17.25 19.48 19.42
CA THR A 72 15.96 20.15 19.24
C THR A 72 15.22 19.51 18.09
N PHE A 73 13.96 19.14 18.31
CA PHE A 73 13.14 18.44 17.34
C PHE A 73 11.67 18.91 17.39
N SER A 74 10.94 18.70 16.30
CA SER A 74 9.49 18.93 16.20
C SER A 74 8.75 17.59 16.11
N VAL A 75 7.42 17.65 16.09
CA VAL A 75 6.55 16.48 15.91
C VAL A 75 6.73 15.80 14.54
N THR A 76 7.35 16.48 13.57
CA THR A 76 7.67 15.91 12.25
C THR A 76 9.14 15.52 12.09
N SER A 77 10.00 15.83 13.06
CA SER A 77 11.42 15.48 12.97
C SER A 77 11.61 13.97 12.90
N GLY A 78 12.37 13.52 11.89
CA GLY A 78 12.64 12.09 11.66
C GLY A 78 11.52 11.32 10.96
N THR A 79 10.42 11.98 10.56
CA THR A 79 9.31 11.36 9.81
C THR A 79 9.31 11.79 8.36
N ILE A 80 8.47 11.20 7.50
CA ILE A 80 8.32 11.60 6.09
C ILE A 80 7.99 13.10 5.89
N PHE A 81 7.44 13.76 6.93
CA PHE A 81 7.10 15.18 6.98
C PHE A 81 8.22 16.07 7.56
N ALA A 82 9.39 15.51 7.84
CA ALA A 82 10.54 16.29 8.26
C ALA A 82 10.87 17.36 7.20
N ASN A 83 11.27 18.55 7.66
CA ASN A 83 11.65 19.69 6.82
C ASN A 83 10.57 20.09 5.78
N HIS A 84 9.30 19.89 6.11
CA HIS A 84 8.21 20.34 5.26
C HIS A 84 8.25 21.86 5.05
N LYS A 85 7.92 22.28 3.82
CA LYS A 85 7.86 23.69 3.43
C LYS A 85 6.44 24.23 3.33
N LEU A 86 5.46 23.33 3.16
CA LEU A 86 4.04 23.66 3.12
C LEU A 86 3.47 23.60 4.55
N PRO A 87 2.36 24.30 4.84
CA PRO A 87 1.64 24.13 6.10
C PRO A 87 1.28 22.66 6.33
N ILE A 88 1.32 22.22 7.60
CA ILE A 88 1.08 20.82 7.93
C ILE A 88 -0.32 20.35 7.53
N GLN A 89 -1.30 21.26 7.56
CA GLN A 89 -2.68 21.04 7.11
C GLN A 89 -2.75 20.62 5.65
N THR A 90 -1.85 21.13 4.79
CA THR A 90 -1.80 20.73 3.38
C THR A 90 -1.47 19.23 3.26
N TYR A 91 -0.57 18.71 4.09
CA TYR A 91 -0.25 17.29 4.13
C TYR A 91 -1.40 16.45 4.71
N LEU A 92 -2.06 16.94 5.77
CA LEU A 92 -3.24 16.28 6.33
C LEU A 92 -4.36 16.22 5.27
N TYR A 93 -4.60 17.32 4.56
CA TYR A 93 -5.60 17.37 3.50
C TYR A 93 -5.24 16.44 2.34
N ALA A 94 -3.97 16.35 1.97
CA ALA A 94 -3.48 15.38 0.98
C ALA A 94 -3.77 13.92 1.38
N ILE A 95 -3.55 13.55 2.65
CA ILE A 95 -3.91 12.21 3.14
C ILE A 95 -5.43 12.01 3.10
N ALA A 96 -6.22 13.01 3.47
CA ALA A 96 -7.68 12.92 3.42
C ALA A 96 -8.20 12.69 1.98
N LEU A 97 -7.60 13.36 0.98
CA LEU A 97 -7.88 13.12 -0.43
C LEU A 97 -7.44 11.71 -0.86
N PHE A 98 -6.24 11.30 -0.46
CA PHE A 98 -5.70 9.97 -0.77
C PHE A 98 -6.60 8.84 -0.24
N VAL A 99 -7.11 8.95 0.99
CA VAL A 99 -8.02 7.98 1.59
C VAL A 99 -9.36 7.94 0.85
N ASN A 100 -9.97 9.09 0.60
CA ASN A 100 -11.28 9.16 -0.06
C ASN A 100 -11.24 8.72 -1.53
N ALA A 101 -10.09 8.84 -2.20
CA ALA A 101 -9.89 8.34 -3.55
C ALA A 101 -9.77 6.81 -3.57
N VAL A 102 -10.88 6.10 -3.41
CA VAL A 102 -10.93 4.62 -3.24
C VAL A 102 -10.33 3.82 -4.40
N LYS A 103 -10.09 4.42 -5.57
CA LYS A 103 -9.43 3.79 -6.73
C LYS A 103 -7.99 4.25 -6.94
N GLY A 104 -7.44 5.05 -6.02
CA GLY A 104 -6.18 5.77 -6.17
C GLY A 104 -6.40 7.21 -6.66
N ILE A 105 -5.39 8.05 -6.45
CA ILE A 105 -5.33 9.45 -6.90
C ILE A 105 -4.03 9.69 -7.64
N SER A 106 -4.12 10.37 -8.80
CA SER A 106 -2.95 10.70 -9.60
C SER A 106 -2.18 11.89 -9.02
N ALA A 107 -0.87 11.96 -9.26
CA ALA A 107 -0.07 13.09 -8.83
C ALA A 107 -0.50 14.42 -9.50
N LEU A 108 -1.01 14.37 -10.73
CA LEU A 108 -1.58 15.54 -11.41
C LEU A 108 -2.86 16.02 -10.73
N GLN A 109 -3.75 15.10 -10.35
CA GLN A 109 -4.96 15.46 -9.62
C GLN A 109 -4.62 16.03 -8.25
N MET A 110 -3.74 15.36 -7.48
CA MET A 110 -3.28 15.85 -6.19
C MET A 110 -2.65 17.25 -6.28
N ALA A 111 -1.84 17.50 -7.31
CA ALA A 111 -1.24 18.81 -7.55
C ALA A 111 -2.29 19.91 -7.76
N ARG A 112 -3.37 19.61 -8.50
CA ARG A 112 -4.48 20.55 -8.74
C ARG A 112 -5.32 20.79 -7.50
N ASP A 113 -5.67 19.72 -6.79
CA ASP A 113 -6.50 19.79 -5.59
C ASP A 113 -5.80 20.58 -4.46
N LEU A 114 -4.47 20.44 -4.34
CA LEU A 114 -3.66 21.17 -3.34
C LEU A 114 -3.12 22.51 -3.85
N ASN A 115 -3.23 22.79 -5.15
CA ASN A 115 -2.57 23.92 -5.83
C ASN A 115 -1.05 23.99 -5.56
N ILE A 116 -0.34 22.89 -5.80
CA ILE A 116 1.12 22.77 -5.66
C ILE A 116 1.77 22.26 -6.95
N GLU A 117 3.08 22.39 -7.04
CA GLU A 117 3.83 21.81 -8.17
C GLU A 117 3.65 20.29 -8.23
N TYR A 118 3.49 19.75 -9.44
CA TYR A 118 3.43 18.30 -9.71
C TYR A 118 4.55 17.52 -9.00
N LYS A 119 5.78 18.06 -9.04
CA LYS A 119 6.95 17.45 -8.42
C LYS A 119 6.77 17.22 -6.92
N SER A 120 6.14 18.16 -6.23
CA SER A 120 5.85 18.08 -4.80
C SER A 120 4.73 17.07 -4.51
N ALA A 121 3.65 17.10 -5.30
CA ALA A 121 2.55 16.14 -5.19
C ALA A 121 3.01 14.70 -5.44
N TYR A 122 3.86 14.48 -6.44
CA TYR A 122 4.44 13.19 -6.77
C TYR A 122 5.26 12.63 -5.61
N VAL A 123 6.21 13.41 -5.08
CA VAL A 123 7.04 13.00 -3.94
C VAL A 123 6.18 12.71 -2.71
N LEU A 124 5.19 13.55 -2.42
CA LEU A 124 4.30 13.33 -1.28
C LEU A 124 3.53 12.01 -1.39
N LEU A 125 2.90 11.74 -2.54
CA LEU A 125 2.16 10.50 -2.74
C LEU A 125 3.06 9.27 -2.61
N HIS A 126 4.28 9.33 -3.14
CA HIS A 126 5.21 8.22 -3.00
C HIS A 126 5.74 8.04 -1.58
N LYS A 127 5.96 9.12 -0.81
CA LYS A 127 6.25 9.04 0.62
C LYS A 127 5.12 8.38 1.41
N ILE A 128 3.86 8.67 1.08
CA ILE A 128 2.69 7.99 1.67
C ILE A 128 2.70 6.50 1.32
N ARG A 129 2.91 6.14 0.05
CA ARG A 129 2.99 4.73 -0.37
C ARG A 129 4.16 3.99 0.29
N LYS A 130 5.30 4.67 0.45
CA LYS A 130 6.46 4.16 1.19
C LYS A 130 6.05 3.83 2.63
N ALA A 131 5.39 4.76 3.31
CA ALA A 131 4.92 4.53 4.67
C ALA A 131 3.95 3.35 4.77
N LEU A 132 3.04 3.20 3.80
CA LEU A 132 2.16 2.02 3.74
C LEU A 132 2.93 0.72 3.53
N LEU A 133 4.03 0.75 2.75
CA LEU A 133 4.82 -0.43 2.44
C LEU A 133 5.71 -0.85 3.62
N GLU A 134 6.40 0.09 4.26
CA GLU A 134 7.32 -0.20 5.37
C GLU A 134 6.57 -0.57 6.65
N GLN A 135 5.40 0.03 6.88
CA GLN A 135 4.58 -0.22 8.06
C GLN A 135 3.47 -1.24 7.78
N ARG A 136 3.60 -2.05 6.72
CA ARG A 136 2.66 -3.15 6.47
C ARG A 136 2.91 -4.27 7.47
N GLU A 137 1.85 -4.94 7.84
CA GLU A 137 1.94 -6.10 8.72
C GLU A 137 2.33 -7.32 7.90
N PHE A 138 3.32 -8.07 8.40
CA PHE A 138 3.69 -9.37 7.86
C PHE A 138 3.00 -10.45 8.68
N ALA A 139 1.73 -10.69 8.38
CA ALA A 139 0.99 -11.82 8.92
C ALA A 139 1.37 -13.10 8.16
N THR A 140 1.52 -14.20 8.92
CA THR A 140 1.54 -15.54 8.33
C THR A 140 0.09 -15.97 8.16
N PHE A 141 -0.33 -16.23 6.93
CA PHE A 141 -1.69 -16.62 6.59
C PHE A 141 -1.92 -18.10 6.88
N SER A 142 -3.14 -18.42 7.30
CA SER A 142 -3.60 -19.76 7.62
C SER A 142 -5.06 -19.93 7.20
N GLY A 143 -5.60 -21.14 7.33
CA GLY A 143 -6.98 -21.45 6.94
C GLY A 143 -7.12 -21.60 5.42
N GLU A 144 -7.64 -20.58 4.75
CA GLU A 144 -7.85 -20.56 3.30
C GLU A 144 -7.19 -19.31 2.68
N VAL A 145 -6.35 -19.54 1.67
CA VAL A 145 -5.56 -18.49 1.00
C VAL A 145 -5.66 -18.64 -0.51
N ASP A 146 -5.97 -17.54 -1.20
CA ASP A 146 -5.90 -17.47 -2.66
C ASP A 146 -4.52 -16.93 -3.09
N ILE A 147 -3.81 -17.63 -3.97
CA ILE A 147 -2.53 -17.17 -4.56
C ILE A 147 -2.66 -17.10 -6.08
N ASP A 148 -2.24 -15.98 -6.66
CA ASP A 148 -2.22 -15.79 -8.11
C ASP A 148 -1.18 -14.73 -8.54
N GLY A 149 -0.88 -14.70 -9.83
CA GLY A 149 0.01 -13.74 -10.48
C GLY A 149 -0.68 -12.93 -11.58
N THR A 150 -0.36 -11.64 -11.68
CA THR A 150 -0.77 -10.84 -12.85
C THR A 150 0.40 -10.08 -13.47
N TYR A 151 0.47 -10.11 -14.81
CA TYR A 151 1.54 -9.44 -15.54
C TYR A 151 1.21 -7.98 -15.84
N ILE A 152 2.14 -7.09 -15.50
CA ILE A 152 2.10 -5.65 -15.79
C ILE A 152 3.22 -5.31 -16.79
N HIS A 153 3.03 -4.22 -17.52
CA HIS A 153 3.83 -3.85 -18.69
C HIS A 153 3.98 -5.02 -19.67
N PRO A 154 2.86 -5.62 -20.13
CA PRO A 154 2.92 -6.72 -21.10
C PRO A 154 3.45 -6.21 -22.46
N ALA A 155 3.33 -7.04 -23.48
CA ALA A 155 3.69 -6.70 -24.84
C ALA A 155 3.13 -5.32 -25.25
N PRO A 156 3.95 -4.44 -25.83
CA PRO A 156 3.50 -3.21 -26.48
C PRO A 156 2.37 -3.45 -27.48
N ARG A 157 1.64 -2.39 -27.79
CA ARG A 157 0.60 -2.44 -28.83
C ARG A 157 1.21 -2.97 -30.14
N LYS A 158 0.55 -3.98 -30.73
CA LYS A 158 0.96 -4.55 -32.01
C LYS A 158 1.05 -3.44 -33.07
N ALA A 159 2.06 -3.52 -33.92
CA ALA A 159 2.20 -2.62 -35.05
C ALA A 159 0.96 -2.68 -35.96
N ASN A 160 0.64 -1.54 -36.59
CA ASN A 160 -0.53 -1.39 -37.44
C ASN A 160 -0.49 -2.38 -38.60
N LYS A 161 0.63 -2.45 -39.33
CA LYS A 161 0.83 -3.41 -40.41
C LYS A 161 1.21 -4.77 -39.85
N LYS A 162 0.66 -5.83 -40.43
CA LYS A 162 0.90 -7.21 -39.97
C LYS A 162 2.36 -7.63 -40.12
N ILE A 163 3.05 -7.15 -41.15
CA ILE A 163 4.47 -7.46 -41.42
C ILE A 163 5.42 -6.90 -40.35
N ASP A 164 5.03 -5.80 -39.69
CA ASP A 164 5.83 -5.15 -38.64
C ASP A 164 5.49 -5.69 -37.23
N ARG A 165 4.61 -6.70 -37.12
CA ARG A 165 4.20 -7.25 -35.82
C ARG A 165 5.26 -8.21 -35.31
N ILE A 166 5.88 -7.82 -34.20
CA ILE A 166 6.79 -8.67 -33.44
C ILE A 166 5.99 -9.73 -32.66
N ASP A 167 6.46 -10.98 -32.67
CA ASP A 167 5.89 -12.04 -31.83
C ASP A 167 6.52 -12.00 -30.43
N TYR A 168 5.82 -11.35 -29.50
CA TYR A 168 6.19 -11.22 -28.10
C TYR A 168 6.11 -12.53 -27.28
N ARG A 169 5.69 -13.65 -27.89
CA ARG A 169 5.78 -14.98 -27.26
C ARG A 169 7.22 -15.49 -27.23
N LEU A 170 8.04 -15.08 -28.20
CA LEU A 170 9.46 -15.43 -28.27
C LEU A 170 10.23 -14.72 -27.16
N LYS A 171 11.12 -15.46 -26.48
CA LYS A 171 11.88 -14.95 -25.32
C LYS A 171 12.69 -13.69 -25.65
N GLU A 172 13.31 -13.65 -26.82
CA GLU A 172 14.09 -12.52 -27.33
C GLU A 172 13.28 -11.24 -27.53
N ASN A 173 11.97 -11.39 -27.80
CA ASN A 173 11.07 -10.28 -28.09
C ASN A 173 10.27 -9.85 -26.85
N GLN A 174 10.42 -10.52 -25.71
CA GLN A 174 9.66 -10.17 -24.51
C GLN A 174 9.98 -8.74 -24.07
N ASN A 175 8.95 -8.02 -23.62
CA ASN A 175 9.14 -6.68 -23.10
C ASN A 175 10.05 -6.74 -21.85
N PRO A 176 11.23 -6.09 -21.84
CA PRO A 176 12.15 -6.11 -20.70
C PRO A 176 11.54 -5.47 -19.45
N GLU A 177 10.53 -4.62 -19.61
CA GLU A 177 9.79 -4.01 -18.49
C GLU A 177 8.67 -4.91 -17.94
N LYS A 178 8.41 -6.07 -18.54
CA LYS A 178 7.36 -6.98 -18.08
C LYS A 178 7.69 -7.46 -16.65
N ARG A 179 6.73 -7.30 -15.74
CA ARG A 179 6.83 -7.80 -14.36
C ARG A 179 5.58 -8.58 -14.01
N CYS A 180 5.69 -9.52 -13.08
CA CYS A 180 4.55 -10.18 -12.46
C CYS A 180 4.32 -9.59 -11.06
N ILE A 181 3.07 -9.34 -10.71
CA ILE A 181 2.65 -9.06 -9.34
C ILE A 181 2.02 -10.35 -8.81
N LEU A 182 2.69 -10.98 -7.86
CA LEU A 182 2.12 -12.08 -7.08
C LEU A 182 1.31 -11.50 -5.93
N VAL A 183 0.18 -12.14 -5.63
CA VAL A 183 -0.68 -11.81 -4.50
C VAL A 183 -1.02 -13.07 -3.72
N ALA A 184 -1.03 -12.98 -2.39
CA ALA A 184 -1.65 -13.95 -1.51
C ALA A 184 -2.76 -13.24 -0.72
N ARG A 185 -3.94 -13.86 -0.61
CA ARG A 185 -5.08 -13.27 0.09
C ARG A 185 -5.72 -14.26 1.06
N GLU A 186 -5.65 -13.95 2.34
CA GLU A 186 -6.29 -14.71 3.41
C GLU A 186 -7.81 -14.45 3.40
N HIS A 187 -8.61 -15.51 3.50
CA HIS A 187 -10.06 -15.38 3.67
C HIS A 187 -10.44 -15.18 5.14
N TYR A 188 -11.56 -14.50 5.37
CA TYR A 188 -12.22 -14.61 6.67
C TYR A 188 -12.79 -16.02 6.87
N THR A 189 -12.65 -16.55 8.08
CA THR A 189 -13.26 -17.84 8.46
C THR A 189 -14.78 -17.73 8.48
N ALA A 190 -15.46 -18.88 8.49
CA ALA A 190 -16.92 -18.92 8.59
C ALA A 190 -17.41 -18.26 9.90
N GLU A 191 -16.70 -18.49 11.01
CA GLU A 191 -17.00 -17.93 12.33
C GLU A 191 -16.79 -16.42 12.35
N GLU A 192 -15.72 -15.91 11.71
CA GLU A 192 -15.49 -14.47 11.57
C GLU A 192 -16.61 -13.82 10.76
N LYS A 193 -16.97 -14.40 9.61
CA LYS A 193 -18.08 -13.92 8.75
C LYS A 193 -19.41 -13.91 9.51
N ALA A 194 -19.65 -14.88 10.39
CA ALA A 194 -20.85 -14.92 11.24
C ALA A 194 -20.84 -13.83 12.32
N LYS A 195 -19.68 -13.51 12.90
CA LYS A 195 -19.54 -12.46 13.93
C LYS A 195 -19.75 -11.04 13.39
N ASN A 196 -19.34 -10.78 12.16
CA ASN A 196 -19.46 -9.45 11.57
C ASN A 196 -19.87 -9.52 10.09
N PRO A 197 -21.06 -9.02 9.72
CA PRO A 197 -21.54 -9.06 8.33
C PRO A 197 -20.72 -8.20 7.36
N LEU A 198 -19.83 -7.33 7.88
CA LEU A 198 -18.86 -6.59 7.08
C LEU A 198 -17.65 -7.44 6.67
N TYR A 199 -17.35 -8.54 7.36
CA TYR A 199 -16.27 -9.45 6.97
C TYR A 199 -16.67 -10.22 5.72
N ARG A 200 -16.25 -9.68 4.57
CA ARG A 200 -16.58 -10.16 3.23
C ARG A 200 -15.41 -9.85 2.30
N GLY A 201 -15.04 -10.76 1.42
CA GLY A 201 -13.80 -10.62 0.65
C GLY A 201 -12.60 -11.15 1.44
N ALA A 202 -11.40 -10.70 1.09
CA ALA A 202 -10.19 -11.06 1.84
C ALA A 202 -10.07 -10.27 3.15
N LYS A 203 -9.42 -10.91 4.12
CA LYS A 203 -9.05 -10.39 5.43
C LYS A 203 -7.74 -9.61 5.38
N SER A 204 -6.73 -10.18 4.72
CA SER A 204 -5.40 -9.59 4.58
C SER A 204 -4.79 -9.97 3.22
N THR A 205 -3.95 -9.09 2.70
CA THR A 205 -3.34 -9.22 1.37
C THR A 205 -1.82 -9.00 1.44
N GLN A 206 -1.04 -9.98 0.98
CA GLN A 206 0.39 -9.82 0.72
C GLN A 206 0.68 -9.73 -0.77
N VAL A 207 1.64 -8.90 -1.15
CA VAL A 207 2.04 -8.68 -2.55
C VAL A 207 3.54 -8.71 -2.73
N ALA A 208 3.97 -9.24 -3.88
CA ALA A 208 5.36 -9.23 -4.33
C ALA A 208 5.45 -8.89 -5.82
N VAL A 209 6.54 -8.26 -6.23
CA VAL A 209 6.86 -8.02 -7.65
C VAL A 209 7.98 -8.95 -8.06
N THR A 210 7.83 -9.66 -9.17
CA THR A 210 8.78 -10.66 -9.65
C THR A 210 9.01 -10.50 -11.16
N PHE A 211 10.06 -11.13 -11.68
CA PHE A 211 10.27 -11.21 -13.14
C PHE A 211 9.25 -12.14 -13.83
N GLY A 212 8.72 -13.12 -13.08
CA GLY A 212 7.74 -14.06 -13.57
C GLY A 212 7.27 -15.00 -12.47
N GLU A 213 6.27 -15.80 -12.81
CA GLU A 213 5.71 -16.81 -11.94
C GLU A 213 6.43 -18.14 -12.18
N THR A 214 7.57 -18.33 -11.50
CA THR A 214 8.31 -19.59 -11.54
C THR A 214 8.03 -20.40 -10.29
N GLN A 215 8.14 -21.73 -10.36
CA GLN A 215 8.01 -22.61 -9.18
C GLN A 215 8.90 -22.15 -8.01
N SER A 216 10.14 -21.73 -8.30
CA SER A 216 11.05 -21.24 -7.24
C SER A 216 10.53 -20.00 -6.53
N THR A 217 9.98 -19.05 -7.29
CA THR A 217 9.44 -17.79 -6.80
C THR A 217 8.14 -18.00 -6.03
N VAL A 218 7.23 -18.81 -6.58
CA VAL A 218 5.96 -19.19 -5.95
C VAL A 218 6.22 -19.91 -4.62
N LYS A 219 7.12 -20.89 -4.60
CA LYS A 219 7.49 -21.60 -3.38
C LYS A 219 8.03 -20.66 -2.30
N ARG A 220 8.98 -19.78 -2.65
CA ARG A 220 9.54 -18.79 -1.71
C ARG A 220 8.49 -17.81 -1.18
N PHE A 221 7.56 -17.41 -2.04
CA PHE A 221 6.47 -16.52 -1.67
C PHE A 221 5.51 -17.19 -0.68
N ALA A 222 5.08 -18.42 -0.97
CA ALA A 222 4.25 -19.21 -0.07
C ALA A 222 4.96 -19.49 1.27
N ASP A 223 6.20 -19.99 1.25
CA ASP A 223 6.98 -20.30 2.46
C ASP A 223 7.19 -19.07 3.38
N LYS A 224 7.17 -17.86 2.81
CA LYS A 224 7.35 -16.62 3.57
C LYS A 224 6.07 -16.13 4.24
N PHE A 225 4.91 -16.35 3.62
CA PHE A 225 3.66 -15.69 3.99
C PHE A 225 2.53 -16.64 4.38
N VAL A 226 2.68 -17.94 4.16
CA VAL A 226 1.62 -18.93 4.37
C VAL A 226 2.14 -20.06 5.25
N GLU A 227 1.35 -20.44 6.25
CA GLU A 227 1.65 -21.57 7.13
C GLU A 227 1.54 -22.89 6.35
N ARG A 228 2.46 -23.83 6.57
CA ARG A 228 2.39 -25.16 5.96
C ARG A 228 1.11 -25.90 6.35
N GLY A 229 0.57 -26.69 5.43
CA GLY A 229 -0.71 -27.38 5.62
C GLY A 229 -1.94 -26.49 5.42
N THR A 230 -1.78 -25.18 5.21
CA THR A 230 -2.88 -24.28 4.83
C THR A 230 -3.48 -24.68 3.48
N ARG A 231 -4.78 -24.48 3.32
CA ARG A 231 -5.45 -24.64 2.03
C ARG A 231 -5.12 -23.45 1.13
N ILE A 232 -4.48 -23.75 0.00
CA ILE A 232 -4.12 -22.74 -1.00
C ILE A 232 -4.95 -22.99 -2.25
N ASN A 233 -5.72 -21.97 -2.67
CA ASN A 233 -6.43 -21.98 -3.94
C ASN A 233 -5.60 -21.24 -5.00
N THR A 234 -5.37 -21.86 -6.15
CA THR A 234 -4.61 -21.27 -7.28
C THR A 234 -5.33 -21.47 -8.61
N ASP A 235 -4.80 -20.85 -9.67
CA ASP A 235 -5.15 -21.19 -11.05
C ASP A 235 -4.48 -22.51 -11.49
N GLU A 236 -4.59 -22.83 -12.79
CA GLU A 236 -4.02 -24.05 -13.39
C GLU A 236 -2.52 -23.95 -13.77
N SER A 237 -1.82 -22.90 -13.33
CA SER A 237 -0.42 -22.72 -13.69
C SER A 237 0.46 -23.79 -13.01
N HIS A 238 1.25 -24.51 -13.81
CA HIS A 238 2.24 -25.49 -13.32
C HIS A 238 3.30 -24.90 -12.37
N ALA A 239 3.37 -23.57 -12.26
CA ALA A 239 4.20 -22.91 -11.28
C ALA A 239 3.78 -23.23 -9.82
N TYR A 240 2.52 -23.59 -9.60
CA TYR A 240 1.96 -23.87 -8.27
C TYR A 240 2.11 -25.34 -7.83
N ASP A 241 2.37 -26.28 -8.74
CA ASP A 241 2.56 -27.72 -8.45
C ASP A 241 3.62 -27.97 -7.37
N VAL A 242 4.61 -27.09 -7.26
CA VAL A 242 5.68 -27.12 -6.25
C VAL A 242 5.15 -27.00 -4.80
N LEU A 243 3.92 -26.50 -4.62
CA LEU A 243 3.27 -26.32 -3.33
C LEU A 243 2.58 -27.60 -2.84
N MET A 244 2.22 -28.52 -3.74
CA MET A 244 1.48 -29.76 -3.41
C MET A 244 2.08 -30.57 -2.24
N PRO A 245 3.41 -30.70 -2.09
CA PRO A 245 3.98 -31.49 -0.98
C PRO A 245 3.84 -30.85 0.41
N PHE A 246 3.51 -29.55 0.49
CA PHE A 246 3.59 -28.78 1.74
C PHE A 246 2.27 -28.13 2.15
N TYR A 247 1.29 -28.06 1.25
CA TYR A 247 0.03 -27.35 1.42
C TYR A 247 -1.14 -28.18 0.87
N ASP A 248 -2.35 -27.92 1.35
CA ASP A 248 -3.58 -28.47 0.75
C ASP A 248 -3.92 -27.65 -0.51
N LEU A 249 -3.26 -27.99 -1.62
CA LEU A 249 -3.37 -27.24 -2.87
C LEU A 249 -4.65 -27.61 -3.62
N CYS A 250 -5.48 -26.61 -3.90
CA CYS A 250 -6.68 -26.72 -4.70
C CYS A 250 -6.56 -25.85 -5.95
N THR A 251 -6.69 -26.44 -7.14
CA THR A 251 -6.61 -25.72 -8.42
C THR A 251 -8.01 -25.54 -9.03
N VAL A 252 -8.29 -24.37 -9.62
CA VAL A 252 -9.55 -24.11 -10.35
C VAL A 252 -9.30 -23.94 -11.84
N ASN A 253 -10.02 -24.71 -12.64
CA ASN A 253 -10.06 -24.51 -14.09
C ASN A 253 -11.06 -23.41 -14.47
N HIS A 254 -10.58 -22.17 -14.61
CA HIS A 254 -11.41 -21.03 -15.01
C HIS A 254 -11.99 -21.10 -16.44
N LYS A 255 -11.59 -22.09 -17.27
CA LYS A 255 -12.21 -22.33 -18.59
C LYS A 255 -13.45 -23.21 -18.51
N GLU A 256 -13.56 -24.04 -17.48
CA GLU A 256 -14.69 -24.96 -17.30
C GLU A 256 -15.64 -24.44 -16.21
N GLU A 257 -15.12 -23.91 -15.09
CA GLU A 257 -15.94 -23.52 -13.94
C GLU A 257 -15.40 -22.27 -13.20
N TYR A 258 -16.27 -21.33 -12.82
CA TYR A 258 -15.92 -20.17 -11.97
C TYR A 258 -15.78 -20.54 -10.48
N ARG A 259 -16.25 -21.74 -10.13
CA ARG A 259 -16.15 -22.35 -8.81
C ARG A 259 -16.28 -23.86 -9.03
N SER A 260 -15.33 -24.64 -8.51
CA SER A 260 -15.46 -26.10 -8.59
C SER A 260 -16.70 -26.60 -7.85
N ASP A 261 -17.17 -27.80 -8.17
CA ASP A 261 -18.20 -28.49 -7.38
C ASP A 261 -17.81 -28.62 -5.89
N LEU A 262 -16.50 -28.65 -5.59
CA LEU A 262 -15.92 -28.66 -4.25
C LEU A 262 -15.76 -27.26 -3.61
N GLY A 263 -16.25 -26.21 -4.27
CA GLY A 263 -16.28 -24.84 -3.76
C GLY A 263 -14.97 -24.06 -3.90
N VAL A 264 -13.97 -24.57 -4.61
CA VAL A 264 -12.66 -23.92 -4.80
C VAL A 264 -12.84 -22.69 -5.71
N THR A 265 -12.31 -21.52 -5.31
CA THR A 265 -12.28 -20.30 -6.13
C THR A 265 -11.00 -19.52 -5.91
N ASN A 266 -10.47 -18.86 -6.95
CA ASN A 266 -9.39 -17.87 -6.84
C ASN A 266 -9.91 -16.41 -6.85
N ASN A 267 -11.17 -16.24 -6.45
CA ASN A 267 -11.93 -15.00 -6.65
C ASN A 267 -11.35 -13.82 -5.85
N GLN A 268 -10.65 -14.05 -4.73
CA GLN A 268 -10.05 -12.95 -3.99
C GLN A 268 -8.88 -12.36 -4.76
N ALA A 269 -8.00 -13.19 -5.33
CA ALA A 269 -6.86 -12.70 -6.10
C ALA A 269 -7.34 -11.95 -7.36
N GLU A 270 -8.32 -12.50 -8.08
CA GLU A 270 -8.95 -11.83 -9.24
C GLU A 270 -9.55 -10.46 -8.86
N SER A 271 -10.26 -10.40 -7.73
CA SER A 271 -10.85 -9.15 -7.21
C SER A 271 -9.78 -8.09 -6.94
N TYR A 272 -8.65 -8.48 -6.38
CA TYR A 272 -7.49 -7.59 -6.19
C TYR A 272 -6.96 -7.09 -7.55
N PHE A 273 -6.74 -7.98 -8.52
CA PHE A 273 -6.24 -7.58 -9.84
C PHE A 273 -7.21 -6.68 -10.59
N ALA A 274 -8.52 -6.91 -10.47
CA ALA A 274 -9.52 -6.05 -11.06
C ALA A 274 -9.47 -4.63 -10.47
N ARG A 275 -9.08 -4.47 -9.21
CA ARG A 275 -8.92 -3.17 -8.55
C ARG A 275 -7.59 -2.52 -8.92
N PHE A 276 -6.51 -3.30 -8.94
CA PHE A 276 -5.20 -2.85 -9.40
C PHE A 276 -5.27 -2.33 -10.85
N LYS A 277 -5.87 -3.09 -11.78
CA LYS A 277 -6.03 -2.69 -13.18
C LYS A 277 -6.86 -1.42 -13.35
N ARG A 278 -7.87 -1.18 -12.51
CA ARG A 278 -8.64 0.09 -12.52
C ARG A 278 -7.79 1.29 -12.11
N MET A 279 -6.88 1.12 -11.14
CA MET A 279 -5.91 2.15 -10.79
C MET A 279 -4.90 2.36 -11.92
N TYR A 280 -4.34 1.26 -12.43
CA TYR A 280 -3.31 1.25 -13.47
C TYR A 280 -3.79 1.89 -14.78
N TYR A 281 -4.97 1.54 -15.29
CA TYR A 281 -5.49 2.08 -16.54
C TYR A 281 -6.26 3.40 -16.36
N GLY A 282 -6.93 3.58 -15.21
CA GLY A 282 -7.92 4.64 -15.04
C GLY A 282 -7.46 5.84 -14.20
N GLN A 283 -6.43 5.70 -13.37
CA GLN A 283 -5.97 6.77 -12.47
C GLN A 283 -4.53 7.18 -12.74
N MET A 284 -3.65 6.22 -12.99
CA MET A 284 -2.23 6.50 -13.23
C MET A 284 -1.94 6.61 -14.72
N HIS A 285 -1.15 7.60 -15.12
CA HIS A 285 -0.69 7.70 -16.51
C HIS A 285 0.49 6.76 -16.79
N LYS A 286 1.39 6.58 -15.81
CA LYS A 286 2.54 5.69 -15.90
C LYS A 286 2.87 5.19 -14.51
N MET A 287 2.92 3.87 -14.35
CA MET A 287 3.61 3.23 -13.22
C MET A 287 4.94 2.73 -13.76
N SER A 288 6.06 3.08 -13.14
CA SER A 288 7.36 2.51 -13.47
C SER A 288 7.63 1.30 -12.59
N ASN A 289 8.41 0.34 -13.10
CA ASN A 289 8.85 -0.83 -12.34
C ASN A 289 9.51 -0.49 -11.00
N ALA A 290 10.27 0.61 -10.98
CA ALA A 290 10.88 1.19 -9.78
C ALA A 290 9.89 1.30 -8.59
N TYR A 291 8.62 1.65 -8.82
CA TYR A 291 7.64 1.87 -7.76
C TYR A 291 6.47 0.88 -7.81
N LEU A 292 6.56 -0.17 -8.62
CA LEU A 292 5.44 -1.08 -8.86
C LEU A 292 4.98 -1.76 -7.57
N LEU A 293 5.91 -2.15 -6.70
CA LEU A 293 5.60 -2.73 -5.39
C LEU A 293 4.83 -1.74 -4.50
N ASN A 294 5.21 -0.46 -4.50
CA ASN A 294 4.55 0.57 -3.71
C ASN A 294 3.09 0.76 -4.16
N TYR A 295 2.84 0.72 -5.47
CA TYR A 295 1.48 0.77 -6.02
C TYR A 295 0.68 -0.51 -5.74
N ALA A 296 1.29 -1.69 -5.87
CA ALA A 296 0.64 -2.96 -5.54
C ALA A 296 0.20 -2.96 -4.06
N ASN A 297 1.10 -2.54 -3.17
CA ASN A 297 0.83 -2.47 -1.74
C ASN A 297 -0.23 -1.41 -1.39
N GLU A 298 -0.28 -0.28 -2.10
CA GLU A 298 -1.39 0.68 -1.95
C GLU A 298 -2.75 0.00 -2.21
N VAL A 299 -2.86 -0.82 -3.27
CA VAL A 299 -4.12 -1.51 -3.59
C VAL A 299 -4.44 -2.56 -2.53
N ALA A 300 -3.43 -3.29 -2.05
CA ALA A 300 -3.60 -4.28 -0.98
C ALA A 300 -4.18 -3.60 0.27
N TYR A 301 -3.56 -2.52 0.73
CA TYR A 301 -4.04 -1.72 1.85
C TYR A 301 -5.49 -1.25 1.66
N ARG A 302 -5.82 -0.72 0.48
CA ARG A 302 -7.17 -0.23 0.17
C ARG A 302 -8.21 -1.34 0.16
N GLU A 303 -7.86 -2.54 -0.31
CA GLU A 303 -8.78 -3.67 -0.30
C GLU A 303 -9.03 -4.19 1.11
N ASP A 304 -7.96 -4.36 1.91
CA ASP A 304 -8.06 -4.85 3.28
C ASP A 304 -8.86 -3.86 4.15
N ASN A 305 -8.71 -2.56 3.89
CA ASN A 305 -9.41 -1.50 4.62
C ASN A 305 -10.73 -1.02 3.97
N ARG A 306 -11.24 -1.70 2.94
CA ARG A 306 -12.39 -1.17 2.14
C ARG A 306 -13.71 -1.02 2.91
N ARG A 307 -13.80 -1.64 4.09
CA ARG A 307 -14.94 -1.55 5.02
C ARG A 307 -14.59 -0.88 6.36
N VAL A 308 -13.48 -0.17 6.39
CA VAL A 308 -13.06 0.67 7.50
C VAL A 308 -13.49 2.10 7.21
N SER A 309 -13.89 2.85 8.24
CA SER A 309 -14.30 4.25 8.06
C SER A 309 -13.16 5.10 7.50
N ASN A 310 -13.46 6.09 6.67
CA ASN A 310 -12.43 6.95 6.08
C ASN A 310 -11.64 7.73 7.15
N GLY A 311 -12.24 8.05 8.30
CA GLY A 311 -11.53 8.66 9.43
C GLY A 311 -10.59 7.71 10.15
N SER A 312 -10.92 6.42 10.24
CA SER A 312 -10.01 5.40 10.78
C SER A 312 -8.84 5.18 9.83
N GLN A 313 -9.10 5.04 8.52
CA GLN A 313 -8.05 4.94 7.50
C GLN A 313 -7.14 6.18 7.52
N PHE A 314 -7.69 7.39 7.63
CA PHE A 314 -6.89 8.60 7.72
C PHE A 314 -5.94 8.61 8.91
N ARG A 315 -6.40 8.21 10.10
CA ARG A 315 -5.54 8.13 11.29
C ARG A 315 -4.45 7.08 11.11
N ASP A 316 -4.80 5.89 10.62
CA ASP A 316 -3.85 4.81 10.38
C ASP A 316 -2.76 5.20 9.37
N ILE A 317 -3.13 5.77 8.22
CA ILE A 317 -2.14 6.26 7.24
C ILE A 317 -1.27 7.36 7.85
N LEU A 318 -1.86 8.30 8.58
CA LEU A 318 -1.12 9.40 9.20
C LEU A 318 -0.14 8.88 10.26
N GLU A 319 -0.54 7.93 11.08
CA GLU A 319 0.32 7.26 12.06
C GLU A 319 1.48 6.54 11.36
N LYS A 320 1.20 5.73 10.32
CA LYS A 320 2.25 5.09 9.52
C LYS A 320 3.21 6.12 8.94
N CYS A 321 2.72 7.26 8.44
CA CYS A 321 3.56 8.37 7.96
C CYS A 321 4.43 9.00 9.06
N LEU A 322 3.93 9.08 10.30
CA LEU A 322 4.65 9.65 11.45
C LEU A 322 5.67 8.69 12.06
N THR A 323 5.50 7.39 11.83
CA THR A 323 6.45 6.34 12.27
C THR A 323 7.52 6.07 11.20
N THR A 324 7.19 6.29 9.93
CA THR A 324 8.10 6.04 8.80
C THR A 324 9.22 7.07 8.72
N HIS A 325 10.46 6.61 8.68
CA HIS A 325 11.62 7.47 8.57
C HIS A 325 11.77 8.08 7.16
N ASN A 326 12.18 9.36 7.12
CA ASN A 326 12.48 10.05 5.87
C ASN A 326 13.90 9.71 5.40
N GLU A 327 14.08 8.46 4.98
CA GLU A 327 15.31 8.05 4.30
C GLU A 327 15.48 8.79 2.98
N THR A 328 16.73 8.87 2.52
CA THR A 328 17.23 9.78 1.50
C THR A 328 16.59 9.64 0.12
N GLU A 329 15.93 8.53 -0.20
CA GLU A 329 15.42 8.27 -1.56
C GLU A 329 14.48 9.35 -2.10
N TRP A 330 13.66 9.97 -1.24
CA TRP A 330 12.74 11.05 -1.64
C TRP A 330 13.29 12.45 -1.38
N ASN A 331 14.38 12.57 -0.62
CA ASN A 331 15.06 13.84 -0.42
C ASN A 331 15.84 14.18 -1.69
N HIS A 332 15.70 15.42 -2.17
CA HIS A 332 16.37 15.83 -3.42
C HIS A 332 16.04 14.92 -4.60
N TYR A 333 14.86 14.28 -4.61
CA TYR A 333 14.44 13.32 -5.64
C TYR A 333 14.62 13.83 -7.07
N TRP A 334 14.39 15.13 -7.27
CA TRP A 334 14.49 15.79 -8.58
C TRP A 334 15.91 16.31 -8.91
N GLN A 335 16.84 16.21 -7.97
CA GLN A 335 18.23 16.70 -8.05
C GLN A 335 19.25 15.56 -7.98
N ARG A 336 18.82 14.31 -7.76
CA ARG A 336 19.71 13.14 -7.65
C ARG A 336 20.13 12.62 -9.03
N GLU A 337 21.38 12.18 -9.13
CA GLU A 337 21.90 11.42 -10.27
C GLU A 337 21.54 9.92 -10.18
N THR A 338 21.24 9.42 -8.98
CA THR A 338 20.98 8.00 -8.74
C THR A 338 19.50 7.64 -8.96
N ALA A 339 19.23 6.68 -9.84
CA ALA A 339 17.90 6.13 -10.06
C ALA A 339 17.50 5.17 -8.93
N TYR A 340 16.24 5.23 -8.49
CA TYR A 340 15.69 4.23 -7.57
C TYR A 340 15.57 2.88 -8.29
N GLN A 341 16.09 1.83 -7.67
CA GLN A 341 16.04 0.48 -8.22
C GLN A 341 14.68 -0.16 -7.94
N GLU A 342 14.22 -0.98 -8.87
CA GLU A 342 13.02 -1.79 -8.65
C GLU A 342 13.24 -2.79 -7.51
N VAL A 343 12.21 -2.97 -6.68
CA VAL A 343 12.22 -3.95 -5.60
C VAL A 343 11.62 -5.26 -6.12
N ILE A 344 12.49 -6.22 -6.40
CA ILE A 344 12.12 -7.54 -6.89
C ILE A 344 12.18 -8.57 -5.75
N PHE A 345 11.14 -9.37 -5.66
CA PHE A 345 11.10 -10.53 -4.79
C PHE A 345 11.85 -11.68 -5.47
N HIS A 346 12.89 -12.17 -4.80
CA HIS A 346 13.80 -13.20 -5.29
C HIS A 346 13.53 -14.54 -4.63
#